data_AF-X1A0E9-F1
#
_entry.id   AF-X1A0E9-F1
#
_cell.length_a   1.000
_cell.length_b   1.000
_cell.length_c   1.000
_cell.angle_alpha   90.00
_cell.angle_beta   90.00
_cell.angle_gamma   90.00
#
_symmetry.space_group_name_H-M   'P 1'
#
loop_
_entity.id
_entity.type
_entity.pdbx_description
1 polymer ?
#
loop_
_entity_poly.entity_id
_entity_poly.type
_entity_poly.pdbx_seq_one_letter_code
_entity_poly.pdbx_strand_id
1 'polypeptide(L)'
;MVMVKLSFYGGVKEIGGNKILLEDSSTKIFLDFGMSFNKRGKFFEEFLTPRTANGIGDFLTMGLIPDIKGVYREDLLTHYGRKAEEPEVAGVLLSHAHADHANYISFLHRDIPIYCGVTCKLILDAVEEQSQRKLESEVCNFKKRPLFRADYRKPPIERVFHTFQTGDKLNIDSLEIEPIHVDHSVPGAYGFIIWTSEGAVVFTGDLRMHGYKSEMTKDFIQRAKEVKPLALITEGTRIDREKRTSQ
;
A
#
# COMPACT_ATOMS: atom_id res chain seq x y z
N MET A 1 0.09 0.30 29.48
CA MET A 1 1.21 0.11 28.55
C MET A 1 0.67 0.41 27.17
N VAL A 2 1.31 1.32 26.44
CA VAL A 2 1.12 1.40 24.99
C VAL A 2 1.69 0.11 24.42
N MET A 3 0.98 -0.53 23.49
CA MET A 3 1.40 -1.78 22.87
C MET A 3 1.50 -1.58 21.36
N VAL A 4 2.65 -1.90 20.78
CA VAL A 4 2.85 -1.93 19.33
C VAL A 4 2.18 -3.18 18.77
N LYS A 5 1.32 -3.01 17.77
CA LYS A 5 0.55 -4.11 17.17
C LYS A 5 0.69 -4.13 15.66
N LEU A 6 1.00 -5.31 15.12
CA LEU A 6 1.04 -5.59 13.69
C LEU A 6 -0.12 -6.51 13.31
N SER A 7 -1.00 -6.03 12.42
CA SER A 7 -2.11 -6.83 11.88
C SER A 7 -1.92 -7.04 10.38
N PHE A 8 -1.91 -8.30 9.94
CA PHE A 8 -1.65 -8.66 8.55
C PHE A 8 -2.96 -8.99 7.82
N TYR A 9 -3.44 -8.07 6.98
CA TYR A 9 -4.68 -8.22 6.21
C TYR A 9 -4.47 -8.73 4.78
N GLY A 10 -3.21 -8.77 4.31
CA GLY A 10 -2.83 -9.29 3.01
C GLY A 10 -1.33 -9.55 2.93
N GLY A 11 -0.89 -10.30 1.92
CA GLY A 11 0.51 -10.76 1.80
C GLY A 11 0.85 -11.97 2.68
N VAL A 12 -0.15 -12.61 3.30
CA VAL A 12 0.04 -13.82 4.15
C VAL A 12 -0.39 -15.06 3.38
N LYS A 13 0.54 -16.00 3.20
CA LYS A 13 0.34 -17.24 2.39
C LYS A 13 -0.10 -16.93 0.95
N GLU A 14 0.30 -15.78 0.43
CA GLU A 14 0.09 -15.33 -0.94
C GLU A 14 1.26 -14.45 -1.37
N ILE A 15 1.50 -14.34 -2.68
CA ILE A 15 2.42 -13.35 -3.24
C ILE A 15 1.61 -12.11 -3.62
N GLY A 16 2.03 -10.96 -3.11
CA GLY A 16 1.38 -9.68 -3.35
C GLY A 16 0.12 -9.44 -2.51
N GLY A 17 -0.54 -8.31 -2.75
CA GLY A 17 -1.72 -7.88 -2.00
C GLY A 17 -1.36 -7.37 -0.61
N ASN A 18 -0.16 -6.82 -0.45
CA ASN A 18 0.38 -6.39 0.84
C ASN A 18 -0.51 -5.32 1.48
N LYS A 19 -0.92 -5.60 2.73
CA LYS A 19 -1.78 -4.75 3.57
C LYS A 19 -1.45 -5.06 5.02
N ILE A 20 -0.50 -4.33 5.59
CA ILE A 20 -0.07 -4.56 6.97
C ILE A 20 -0.38 -3.31 7.77
N LEU A 21 -1.19 -3.44 8.82
CA LEU A 21 -1.53 -2.33 9.71
C LEU A 21 -0.55 -2.33 10.89
N LEU A 22 0.18 -1.24 11.05
CA LEU A 22 0.98 -0.94 12.23
C LEU A 22 0.21 0.04 13.11
N GLU A 23 0.01 -0.34 14.37
CA GLU A 23 -0.64 0.47 15.40
C GLU A 23 0.36 0.73 16.54
N ASP A 24 0.55 2.01 16.89
CA ASP A 24 1.31 2.43 18.07
C ASP A 24 0.62 3.64 18.70
N SER A 25 0.32 3.56 19.99
CA SER A 25 -0.49 4.57 20.71
C SER A 25 -1.83 4.87 20.00
N SER A 26 -2.04 6.10 19.54
CA SER A 26 -3.22 6.54 18.77
C SER A 26 -2.99 6.50 17.26
N THR A 27 -1.78 6.16 16.81
CA THR A 27 -1.39 6.25 15.40
C THR A 27 -1.53 4.89 14.74
N LYS A 28 -2.22 4.88 13.61
CA LYS A 28 -2.38 3.70 12.75
C LYS A 28 -1.91 4.06 11.35
N ILE A 29 -1.01 3.24 10.79
CA ILE A 29 -0.56 3.39 9.41
C ILE A 29 -0.62 2.05 8.69
N PHE A 30 -0.90 2.07 7.39
CA PHE A 30 -0.70 0.89 6.54
C PHE A 30 0.70 0.91 5.92
N LEU A 31 1.30 -0.28 5.84
CA LEU A 31 2.45 -0.58 5.00
C LEU A 31 1.92 -1.27 3.76
N ASP A 32 1.97 -0.54 2.64
CA ASP A 32 1.32 -0.84 1.38
C ASP A 32 -0.21 -1.04 1.47
N PHE A 33 -0.89 -0.96 0.32
CA PHE A 33 -2.30 -1.30 0.21
C PHE A 33 -2.62 -1.81 -1.19
N GLY A 34 -2.12 -3.00 -1.50
CA GLY A 34 -2.09 -3.50 -2.87
C GLY A 34 -3.15 -4.53 -3.24
N MET A 35 -3.25 -4.83 -4.53
CA MET A 35 -4.18 -5.83 -5.06
C MET A 35 -3.67 -7.26 -4.83
N SER A 36 -4.52 -8.15 -4.30
CA SER A 36 -4.21 -9.59 -4.31
C SER A 36 -4.65 -10.21 -5.62
N PHE A 37 -3.69 -10.48 -6.52
CA PHE A 37 -3.98 -11.14 -7.81
C PHE A 37 -4.56 -12.54 -7.62
N ASN A 38 -4.03 -13.31 -6.67
CA ASN A 38 -4.48 -14.68 -6.40
C ASN A 38 -5.92 -14.72 -5.88
N LYS A 39 -6.29 -13.87 -4.91
CA LYS A 39 -7.66 -13.83 -4.40
C LYS A 39 -8.61 -13.28 -5.45
N ARG A 40 -8.21 -12.22 -6.16
CA ARG A 40 -9.01 -11.61 -7.22
C ARG A 40 -9.33 -12.60 -8.35
N GLY A 41 -8.33 -13.36 -8.80
CA GLY A 41 -8.47 -14.35 -9.88
C GLY A 41 -9.39 -15.52 -9.55
N LYS A 42 -9.70 -15.79 -8.26
CA LYS A 42 -10.67 -16.85 -7.89
C LYS A 42 -12.12 -16.49 -8.22
N PHE A 43 -12.43 -15.21 -8.32
CA PHE A 43 -13.80 -14.72 -8.46
C PHE A 43 -14.03 -13.93 -9.75
N PHE A 44 -12.98 -13.35 -10.31
CA PHE A 44 -13.08 -12.44 -11.44
C PHE A 44 -12.07 -12.81 -12.52
N GLU A 45 -12.58 -13.14 -13.70
CA GLU A 45 -11.81 -13.54 -14.87
C GLU A 45 -12.49 -12.99 -16.13
N GLU A 46 -11.70 -12.35 -17.00
CA GLU A 46 -12.04 -11.81 -18.34
C GLU A 46 -13.42 -11.11 -18.46
N PHE A 47 -14.51 -11.87 -18.49
CA PHE A 47 -15.88 -11.38 -18.64
C PHE A 47 -16.62 -11.15 -17.30
N LEU A 48 -16.14 -11.73 -16.21
CA LEU A 48 -16.70 -11.58 -14.87
C LEU A 48 -15.91 -10.51 -14.10
N THR A 49 -16.51 -9.34 -13.95
CA THR A 49 -15.90 -8.18 -13.28
C THR A 49 -16.72 -7.73 -12.07
N PRO A 50 -16.09 -7.10 -11.06
CA PRO A 50 -16.80 -6.54 -9.92
C PRO A 50 -17.88 -5.55 -10.38
N ARG A 51 -19.05 -5.59 -9.74
CA ARG A 51 -20.16 -4.69 -10.06
C ARG A 51 -19.84 -3.30 -9.55
N THR A 52 -19.57 -2.38 -10.48
CA THR A 52 -19.28 -0.98 -10.15
C THR A 52 -20.39 -0.29 -9.38
N ALA A 53 -21.65 -0.68 -9.61
CA ALA A 53 -22.82 -0.19 -8.88
C ALA A 53 -22.89 -0.64 -7.42
N ASN A 54 -22.14 -1.69 -7.02
CA ASN A 54 -22.10 -2.17 -5.65
C ASN A 54 -20.94 -1.54 -4.84
N GLY A 55 -20.26 -0.53 -5.38
CA GLY A 55 -19.12 0.12 -4.72
C GLY A 55 -18.01 -0.89 -4.38
N ILE A 56 -17.76 -1.07 -3.08
CA ILE A 56 -16.79 -2.05 -2.55
C ILE A 56 -17.42 -3.36 -2.06
N GLY A 57 -18.74 -3.53 -2.19
CA GLY A 57 -19.48 -4.64 -1.60
C GLY A 57 -19.00 -6.02 -2.07
N ASP A 58 -18.68 -6.16 -3.35
CA ASP A 58 -18.15 -7.42 -3.90
C ASP A 58 -16.78 -7.75 -3.30
N PHE A 59 -15.93 -6.74 -3.11
CA PHE A 59 -14.59 -6.89 -2.53
C PHE A 59 -14.64 -7.29 -1.05
N LEU A 60 -15.56 -6.71 -0.28
CA LEU A 60 -15.78 -7.08 1.13
C LEU A 60 -16.36 -8.48 1.24
N THR A 61 -17.41 -8.78 0.48
CA THR A 61 -18.12 -10.07 0.53
C THR A 61 -17.21 -11.24 0.15
N MET A 62 -16.34 -11.04 -0.84
CA MET A 62 -15.40 -12.06 -1.31
C MET A 62 -14.07 -12.09 -0.55
N GLY A 63 -13.88 -11.22 0.46
CA GLY A 63 -12.65 -11.16 1.25
C GLY A 63 -11.41 -10.71 0.46
N LEU A 64 -11.59 -9.87 -0.57
CA LEU A 64 -10.50 -9.26 -1.33
C LEU A 64 -9.86 -8.08 -0.58
N ILE A 65 -10.66 -7.40 0.23
CA ILE A 65 -10.24 -6.33 1.14
C ILE A 65 -10.81 -6.62 2.54
N PRO A 66 -10.11 -6.26 3.62
CA PRO A 66 -10.58 -6.50 4.98
C PRO A 66 -11.73 -5.55 5.36
N ASP A 67 -12.67 -5.96 6.19
CA ASP A 67 -13.67 -5.01 6.72
C ASP A 67 -13.08 -4.22 7.89
N ILE A 68 -12.60 -3.00 7.61
CA ILE A 68 -11.97 -2.10 8.58
C ILE A 68 -12.68 -0.75 8.54
N LYS A 69 -13.13 -0.30 9.71
CA LYS A 69 -13.80 1.00 9.88
C LYS A 69 -12.85 2.16 9.58
N GLY A 70 -13.35 3.19 8.92
CA GLY A 70 -12.61 4.43 8.67
C GLY A 70 -11.45 4.29 7.67
N VAL A 71 -11.45 3.22 6.86
CA VAL A 71 -10.42 2.98 5.84
C VAL A 71 -10.90 3.31 4.44
N TYR A 72 -12.21 3.19 4.16
CA TYR A 72 -12.73 3.20 2.80
C TYR A 72 -13.45 4.49 2.41
N ARG A 73 -13.46 4.80 1.11
CA ARG A 73 -14.16 5.98 0.57
C ARG A 73 -15.65 5.96 0.85
N GLU A 74 -16.15 7.12 1.27
CA GLU A 74 -17.57 7.39 1.52
C GLU A 74 -18.47 6.99 0.35
N ASP A 75 -18.08 7.29 -0.89
CA ASP A 75 -18.92 7.01 -2.05
C ASP A 75 -19.06 5.49 -2.28
N LEU A 76 -17.96 4.75 -2.15
CA LEU A 76 -17.96 3.29 -2.30
C LEU A 76 -18.75 2.60 -1.19
N LEU A 77 -18.67 3.11 0.05
CA LEU A 77 -19.48 2.66 1.18
C LEU A 77 -20.98 2.93 0.94
N THR A 78 -21.30 4.11 0.44
CA THR A 78 -22.69 4.52 0.15
C THR A 78 -23.32 3.60 -0.91
N HIS A 79 -22.60 3.28 -1.99
CA HIS A 79 -23.07 2.33 -3.02
C HIS A 79 -23.27 0.92 -2.46
N TYR A 80 -22.51 0.52 -1.44
CA TYR A 80 -22.69 -0.74 -0.72
C TYR A 80 -23.82 -0.69 0.33
N GLY A 81 -24.45 0.47 0.56
CA GLY A 81 -25.49 0.65 1.59
C GLY A 81 -24.96 0.85 3.01
N ARG A 82 -23.67 1.15 3.17
CA ARG A 82 -23.04 1.50 4.45
C ARG A 82 -22.91 3.02 4.59
N LYS A 83 -23.04 3.51 5.82
CA LYS A 83 -22.83 4.94 6.12
C LYS A 83 -21.37 5.32 5.89
N ALA A 84 -21.13 6.57 5.52
CA ALA A 84 -19.79 7.16 5.51
C ALA A 84 -19.17 7.08 6.91
N GLU A 85 -17.84 6.98 6.95
CA GLU A 85 -17.05 6.82 8.17
C GLU A 85 -15.87 7.79 8.13
N GLU A 86 -15.56 8.38 9.27
CA GLU A 86 -14.38 9.22 9.42
C GLU A 86 -13.09 8.40 9.32
N PRO A 87 -12.01 8.96 8.77
CA PRO A 87 -10.75 8.26 8.64
C PRO A 87 -10.14 7.92 10.01
N GLU A 88 -9.78 6.65 10.22
CA GLU A 88 -9.13 6.17 11.46
C GLU A 88 -7.65 5.81 11.27
N VAL A 89 -7.11 6.05 10.07
CA VAL A 89 -5.73 5.73 9.71
C VAL A 89 -5.02 7.01 9.28
N ALA A 90 -3.83 7.25 9.84
CA ALA A 90 -3.06 8.47 9.63
C ALA A 90 -2.39 8.54 8.25
N GLY A 91 -2.16 7.39 7.61
CA GLY A 91 -1.61 7.35 6.26
C GLY A 91 -1.24 5.94 5.78
N VAL A 92 -0.75 5.88 4.54
CA VAL A 92 -0.15 4.68 3.95
C VAL A 92 1.30 4.96 3.58
N LEU A 93 2.24 4.18 4.11
CA LEU A 93 3.60 4.11 3.58
C LEU A 93 3.63 3.13 2.42
N LEU A 94 3.83 3.65 1.22
CA LEU A 94 3.91 2.87 0.00
C LEU A 94 5.37 2.64 -0.38
N SER A 95 5.78 1.37 -0.39
CA SER A 95 7.14 0.94 -0.69
C SER A 95 7.54 1.16 -2.14
N HIS A 96 6.64 0.84 -3.09
CA HIS A 96 6.88 0.99 -4.53
C HIS A 96 5.60 0.90 -5.36
N ALA A 97 5.71 1.15 -6.66
CA ALA A 97 4.57 1.37 -7.57
C ALA A 97 3.93 0.09 -8.15
N HIS A 98 4.34 -1.12 -7.75
CA HIS A 98 3.69 -2.32 -8.29
C HIS A 98 2.23 -2.42 -7.80
N ALA A 99 1.39 -3.00 -8.65
CA ALA A 99 -0.05 -3.11 -8.41
C ALA A 99 -0.40 -3.88 -7.13
N ASP A 100 0.37 -4.90 -6.79
CA ASP A 100 0.21 -5.70 -5.57
C ASP A 100 0.70 -5.01 -4.29
N HIS A 101 1.20 -3.78 -4.40
CA HIS A 101 1.49 -2.85 -3.31
C HIS A 101 0.62 -1.58 -3.34
N ALA A 102 0.25 -1.09 -4.54
CA ALA A 102 -0.37 0.22 -4.72
C ALA A 102 -1.87 0.18 -5.07
N ASN A 103 -2.34 -0.78 -5.87
CA ASN A 103 -3.60 -0.61 -6.61
C ASN A 103 -4.85 -0.41 -5.72
N TYR A 104 -4.93 -1.08 -4.57
CA TYR A 104 -6.09 -0.96 -3.68
C TYR A 104 -6.09 0.34 -2.86
N ILE A 105 -5.07 1.19 -2.97
CA ILE A 105 -5.13 2.61 -2.54
C ILE A 105 -6.37 3.29 -3.16
N SER A 106 -6.80 2.84 -4.33
CA SER A 106 -8.05 3.28 -4.99
C SER A 106 -9.31 3.24 -4.12
N PHE A 107 -9.35 2.37 -3.12
CA PHE A 107 -10.48 2.23 -2.19
C PHE A 107 -10.39 3.11 -0.95
N LEU A 108 -9.21 3.64 -0.64
CA LEU A 108 -8.94 4.29 0.63
C LEU A 108 -9.70 5.60 0.77
N HIS A 109 -10.17 5.90 1.97
CA HIS A 109 -10.78 7.16 2.34
C HIS A 109 -9.97 8.34 1.77
N ARG A 110 -10.67 9.37 1.28
CA ARG A 110 -10.03 10.45 0.49
C ARG A 110 -8.98 11.22 1.30
N ASP A 111 -9.22 11.31 2.61
CA ASP A 111 -8.44 12.09 3.55
C ASP A 111 -7.29 11.28 4.18
N ILE A 112 -7.09 10.02 3.77
CA ILE A 112 -5.90 9.23 4.16
C ILE A 112 -4.77 9.57 3.18
N PRO A 113 -3.70 10.25 3.62
CA PRO A 113 -2.58 10.60 2.76
C PRO A 113 -1.68 9.40 2.44
N ILE A 114 -1.00 9.48 1.29
CA ILE A 114 -0.06 8.47 0.82
C ILE A 114 1.36 9.01 0.90
N TYR A 115 2.25 8.27 1.52
CA TYR A 115 3.66 8.60 1.66
C TYR A 115 4.47 7.65 0.77
N CYS A 116 5.19 8.19 -0.21
CA CYS A 116 5.99 7.36 -1.12
C CYS A 116 7.24 8.09 -1.64
N GLY A 117 8.19 7.34 -2.21
CA GLY A 117 9.37 7.94 -2.81
C GLY A 117 9.01 8.84 -4.00
N VAL A 118 9.77 9.92 -4.23
CA VAL A 118 9.57 10.82 -5.39
C VAL A 118 9.48 10.03 -6.72
N THR A 119 10.40 9.10 -6.94
CA THR A 119 10.41 8.25 -8.14
C THR A 119 9.20 7.31 -8.21
N CYS A 120 8.76 6.76 -7.07
CA CYS A 120 7.54 5.94 -7.02
C CYS A 120 6.32 6.77 -7.46
N LYS A 121 6.18 8.01 -6.94
CA LYS A 121 5.10 8.91 -7.33
C LYS A 121 5.10 9.22 -8.83
N LEU A 122 6.26 9.54 -9.41
CA LEU A 122 6.38 9.79 -10.85
C LEU A 122 5.94 8.59 -11.71
N ILE A 123 6.25 7.36 -11.27
CA ILE A 123 5.81 6.15 -11.96
C ILE A 123 4.29 5.98 -11.84
N LEU A 124 3.72 6.21 -10.66
CA LEU A 124 2.26 6.15 -10.48
C LEU A 124 1.53 7.17 -11.34
N ASP A 125 2.06 8.39 -11.47
CA ASP A 125 1.50 9.43 -12.34
C ASP A 125 1.56 9.03 -13.81
N ALA A 126 2.69 8.50 -14.27
CA ALA A 126 2.82 8.00 -15.64
C ALA A 126 1.87 6.83 -15.91
N VAL A 127 1.70 5.91 -14.95
CA VAL A 127 0.76 4.79 -15.09
C VAL A 127 -0.69 5.30 -15.16
N GLU A 128 -1.09 6.25 -14.31
CA GLU A 128 -2.43 6.85 -14.34
C GLU A 128 -2.69 7.59 -15.67
N GLU A 129 -1.72 8.33 -16.20
CA GLU A 129 -1.86 9.07 -17.46
C GLU A 129 -2.02 8.15 -18.68
N GLN A 130 -1.34 7.00 -18.68
CA GLN A 130 -1.33 6.08 -19.82
C GLN A 130 -2.42 5.00 -19.73
N SER A 131 -3.02 4.80 -18.55
CA SER A 131 -3.96 3.70 -18.31
C SER A 131 -5.42 4.14 -18.44
N GLN A 132 -6.28 3.21 -18.84
CA GLN A 132 -7.72 3.40 -18.68
C GLN A 132 -8.09 3.38 -17.20
N ARG A 133 -8.85 4.38 -16.75
CA ARG A 133 -9.36 4.46 -15.38
C ARG A 133 -10.24 3.26 -15.04
N LYS A 134 -9.83 2.50 -14.03
CA LYS A 134 -10.58 1.39 -13.45
C LYS A 134 -10.71 1.58 -11.95
N LEU A 135 -11.81 1.07 -11.38
CA LEU A 135 -12.09 1.21 -9.95
C LEU A 135 -10.94 0.72 -9.06
N GLU A 136 -10.26 -0.35 -9.46
CA GLU A 136 -9.18 -0.96 -8.68
C GLU A 136 -7.81 -0.31 -8.92
N SER A 137 -7.69 0.72 -9.76
CA SER A 137 -6.40 1.33 -10.12
C SER A 137 -6.39 2.86 -10.02
N GLU A 138 -7.43 3.48 -9.46
CA GLU A 138 -7.52 4.92 -9.14
C GLU A 138 -6.57 5.32 -7.99
N VAL A 139 -5.26 5.14 -8.18
CA VAL A 139 -4.25 5.33 -7.12
C VAL A 139 -3.94 6.81 -6.90
N CYS A 140 -3.63 7.56 -7.97
CA CYS A 140 -3.23 8.97 -7.83
C CYS A 140 -4.42 9.89 -7.55
N ASN A 141 -5.55 9.62 -8.21
CA ASN A 141 -6.79 10.35 -8.06
C ASN A 141 -7.95 9.42 -8.36
N PHE A 142 -9.16 9.83 -7.98
CA PHE A 142 -10.35 9.01 -8.18
C PHE A 142 -11.56 9.83 -8.55
N LYS A 143 -12.52 9.20 -9.23
CA LYS A 143 -13.83 9.83 -9.49
C LYS A 143 -14.87 9.25 -8.54
N LYS A 144 -15.64 10.10 -7.85
CA LYS A 144 -16.77 9.62 -7.05
C LYS A 144 -17.75 8.87 -7.95
N ARG A 145 -18.22 7.70 -7.51
CA ARG A 145 -19.20 6.90 -8.25
C ARG A 145 -20.54 7.65 -8.26
N PRO A 146 -21.09 7.98 -9.44
CA PRO A 146 -22.23 8.86 -9.55
C PRO A 146 -23.49 8.22 -8.95
N LEU A 147 -24.27 8.98 -8.17
CA LEU A 147 -25.62 8.59 -7.75
C LEU A 147 -26.66 9.17 -8.71
N PHE A 148 -26.38 10.34 -9.26
CA PHE A 148 -27.24 11.03 -10.22
C PHE A 148 -26.51 11.31 -11.53
N ARG A 149 -27.26 11.51 -12.62
CA ARG A 149 -26.69 11.85 -13.94
C ARG A 149 -25.80 13.11 -13.92
N ALA A 150 -26.12 14.07 -13.07
CA ALA A 150 -25.33 15.30 -12.93
C ALA A 150 -23.91 15.04 -12.38
N ASP A 151 -23.71 13.95 -11.61
CA ASP A 151 -22.42 13.62 -10.99
C ASP A 151 -21.39 13.15 -12.03
N TYR A 152 -21.82 12.69 -13.21
CA TYR A 152 -20.91 12.19 -14.25
C TYR A 152 -19.94 13.24 -14.77
N ARG A 153 -20.26 14.53 -14.64
CA ARG A 153 -19.39 15.63 -15.10
C ARG A 153 -18.43 16.13 -14.02
N LYS A 154 -18.55 15.65 -12.78
CA LYS A 154 -17.63 16.05 -11.71
C LYS A 154 -16.21 15.59 -12.04
N PRO A 155 -15.19 16.45 -11.86
CA PRO A 155 -13.81 16.09 -12.12
C PRO A 155 -13.32 15.03 -11.10
N PRO A 156 -12.21 14.35 -11.39
CA PRO A 156 -11.51 13.54 -10.41
C PRO A 156 -11.09 14.36 -9.18
N ILE A 157 -10.96 13.67 -8.05
CA ILE A 157 -10.42 14.19 -6.79
C ILE A 157 -9.01 13.65 -6.65
N GLU A 158 -8.04 14.54 -6.61
CA GLU A 158 -6.63 14.21 -6.36
C GLU A 158 -6.44 13.71 -4.93
N ARG A 159 -5.61 12.67 -4.76
CA ARG A 159 -5.17 12.24 -3.43
C ARG A 159 -4.00 13.09 -2.96
N VAL A 160 -3.88 13.19 -1.64
CA VAL A 160 -2.72 13.83 -1.01
C VAL A 160 -1.55 12.86 -1.01
N PHE A 161 -0.45 13.25 -1.66
CA PHE A 161 0.82 12.55 -1.60
C PHE A 161 1.87 13.39 -0.87
N HIS A 162 2.60 12.76 0.04
CA HIS A 162 3.80 13.30 0.67
C HIS A 162 4.99 12.50 0.18
N THR A 163 5.85 13.13 -0.61
CA THR A 163 7.00 12.44 -1.20
C THR A 163 8.25 12.57 -0.35
N PHE A 164 9.12 11.56 -0.41
CA PHE A 164 10.40 11.52 0.30
C PHE A 164 11.52 10.96 -0.59
N GLN A 165 12.75 11.07 -0.10
CA GLN A 165 13.96 10.46 -0.64
C GLN A 165 14.80 9.82 0.48
N THR A 166 15.74 8.96 0.11
CA THR A 166 16.72 8.46 1.10
C THR A 166 17.53 9.60 1.70
N GLY A 167 17.68 9.57 3.02
CA GLY A 167 18.28 10.64 3.80
C GLY A 167 17.24 11.54 4.47
N ASP A 168 15.99 11.51 4.01
CA ASP A 168 14.89 12.18 4.70
C ASP A 168 14.52 11.44 5.98
N LYS A 169 13.91 12.18 6.91
CA LYS A 169 13.14 11.64 8.02
C LYS A 169 11.78 12.30 7.98
N LEU A 170 10.72 11.50 8.08
CA LEU A 170 9.36 12.01 8.13
C LEU A 170 8.66 11.50 9.38
N ASN A 171 7.67 12.26 9.82
CA ASN A 171 6.81 11.87 10.94
C ASN A 171 5.39 11.66 10.42
N ILE A 172 4.77 10.57 10.87
CA ILE A 172 3.33 10.38 10.80
C ILE A 172 2.84 10.30 12.25
N ASP A 173 2.22 11.38 12.72
CA ASP A 173 1.90 11.59 14.13
C ASP A 173 3.13 11.33 15.04
N SER A 174 3.09 10.28 15.87
CA SER A 174 4.17 9.90 16.80
C SER A 174 5.22 8.97 16.20
N LEU A 175 5.06 8.51 14.96
CA LEU A 175 5.98 7.58 14.30
C LEU A 175 7.05 8.35 13.52
N GLU A 176 8.32 8.20 13.88
CA GLU A 176 9.45 8.62 13.03
C GLU A 176 9.72 7.52 12.00
N ILE A 177 9.93 7.90 10.75
CA ILE A 177 10.15 6.98 9.63
C ILE A 177 11.40 7.40 8.86
N GLU A 178 12.33 6.47 8.68
CA GLU A 178 13.52 6.58 7.83
C GLU A 178 13.33 5.70 6.59
N PRO A 179 13.00 6.29 5.43
CA PRO A 179 12.91 5.59 4.16
C PRO A 179 14.30 5.41 3.54
N ILE A 180 14.63 4.19 3.12
CA ILE A 180 15.90 3.87 2.48
C ILE A 180 15.63 3.09 1.21
N HIS A 181 16.25 3.50 0.11
CA HIS A 181 16.10 2.80 -1.15
C HIS A 181 16.53 1.34 -1.03
N VAL A 182 15.82 0.48 -1.76
CA VAL A 182 16.23 -0.89 -2.03
C VAL A 182 16.23 -1.11 -3.54
N ASP A 183 17.07 -2.02 -4.00
CA ASP A 183 17.02 -2.48 -5.39
C ASP A 183 15.80 -3.38 -5.58
N HIS A 184 15.02 -3.13 -6.64
CA HIS A 184 13.89 -3.95 -7.05
C HIS A 184 13.69 -3.85 -8.57
N SER A 185 12.71 -4.56 -9.14
CA SER A 185 12.41 -4.51 -10.57
C SER A 185 11.83 -3.18 -11.05
N VAL A 186 11.28 -2.35 -10.15
CA VAL A 186 10.82 -1.00 -10.45
C VAL A 186 11.71 0.04 -9.75
N PRO A 187 12.09 1.15 -10.41
CA PRO A 187 12.82 2.23 -9.76
C PRO A 187 12.04 2.86 -8.60
N GLY A 188 12.76 3.39 -7.62
CA GLY A 188 12.14 4.08 -6.48
C GLY A 188 11.45 3.15 -5.49
N ALA A 189 11.95 1.92 -5.32
CA ALA A 189 11.55 1.03 -4.26
C ALA A 189 12.26 1.35 -2.94
N TYR A 190 11.54 1.22 -1.83
CA TYR A 190 12.03 1.57 -0.49
C TYR A 190 11.72 0.49 0.54
N GLY A 191 12.68 0.30 1.44
CA GLY A 191 12.44 -0.22 2.78
C GLY A 191 12.28 0.92 3.78
N PHE A 192 11.70 0.62 4.94
CA PHE A 192 11.41 1.58 5.99
C PHE A 192 11.91 1.09 7.34
N ILE A 193 12.51 2.00 8.09
CA ILE A 193 12.73 1.86 9.52
C ILE A 193 11.73 2.78 10.21
N ILE A 194 10.88 2.21 11.07
CA ILE A 194 9.77 2.91 11.72
C ILE A 194 10.00 2.84 13.22
N TRP A 195 10.29 3.98 13.85
CA TRP A 195 10.42 4.04 15.30
C TRP A 195 9.06 4.17 15.95
N THR A 196 8.77 3.20 16.81
CA THR A 196 7.58 3.14 17.65
C THR A 196 7.95 3.37 19.11
N SER A 197 6.96 3.48 19.98
CA SER A 197 7.14 3.61 21.43
C SER A 197 7.91 2.45 22.08
N GLU A 198 7.96 1.26 21.47
CA GLU A 198 8.67 0.07 21.98
C GLU A 198 9.99 -0.22 21.25
N GLY A 199 10.29 0.47 20.15
CA GLY A 199 11.50 0.25 19.35
C GLY A 199 11.26 0.32 17.84
N ALA A 200 12.29 -0.01 17.06
CA ALA A 200 12.20 0.04 15.61
C ALA A 200 11.50 -1.20 15.03
N VAL A 201 10.51 -0.97 14.18
CA VAL A 201 9.96 -1.97 13.25
C VAL A 201 10.55 -1.71 11.88
N VAL A 202 11.10 -2.73 11.23
CA VAL A 202 11.67 -2.62 9.89
C VAL A 202 10.76 -3.33 8.89
N PHE A 203 10.42 -2.65 7.80
CA PHE A 203 9.69 -3.22 6.67
C PHE A 203 10.53 -3.13 5.41
N THR A 204 10.81 -4.25 4.77
CA THR A 204 11.73 -4.27 3.62
C THR A 204 11.11 -3.77 2.32
N GLY A 205 9.77 -3.75 2.23
CA GLY A 205 9.10 -3.80 0.93
C GLY A 205 9.51 -5.08 0.18
N ASP A 206 9.47 -5.01 -1.13
CA ASP A 206 10.14 -6.01 -1.98
C ASP A 206 11.56 -5.55 -2.29
N LEU A 207 12.51 -6.49 -2.27
CA LEU A 207 13.90 -6.20 -2.54
C LEU A 207 14.60 -7.31 -3.31
N ARG A 208 15.68 -6.94 -3.98
CA ARG A 208 16.63 -7.88 -4.57
C ARG A 208 18.05 -7.42 -4.27
N MET A 209 18.99 -8.33 -4.47
CA MET A 209 20.43 -8.08 -4.28
C MET A 209 21.25 -8.34 -5.55
N HIS A 210 20.60 -8.48 -6.70
CA HIS A 210 21.23 -8.89 -7.97
C HIS A 210 20.89 -7.98 -9.16
N GLY A 211 20.26 -6.82 -8.92
CA GLY A 211 20.04 -5.82 -9.96
C GLY A 211 21.15 -4.78 -10.01
N TYR A 212 20.95 -3.78 -10.88
CA TYR A 212 21.92 -2.72 -11.16
C TYR A 212 22.29 -1.86 -9.95
N LYS A 213 21.41 -1.80 -8.94
CA LYS A 213 21.55 -0.94 -7.76
C LYS A 213 21.59 -1.72 -6.45
N SER A 214 22.07 -2.96 -6.48
CA SER A 214 22.14 -3.86 -5.32
C SER A 214 22.82 -3.27 -4.08
N GLU A 215 23.69 -2.26 -4.25
CA GLU A 215 24.28 -1.47 -3.17
C GLU A 215 23.23 -0.80 -2.28
N MET A 216 22.12 -0.30 -2.84
CA MET A 216 21.04 0.34 -2.06
C MET A 216 20.43 -0.64 -1.06
N THR A 217 20.18 -1.88 -1.50
CA THR A 217 19.72 -2.96 -0.61
C THR A 217 20.74 -3.28 0.48
N LYS A 218 22.05 -3.23 0.17
CA LYS A 218 23.10 -3.45 1.18
C LYS A 218 23.12 -2.34 2.22
N ASP A 219 22.97 -1.08 1.80
CA ASP A 219 22.89 0.08 2.70
C ASP A 219 21.69 -0.05 3.65
N PHE A 220 20.52 -0.41 3.10
CA PHE A 220 19.33 -0.68 3.91
C PHE A 220 19.54 -1.81 4.91
N ILE A 221 20.11 -2.95 4.49
CA ILE A 221 20.40 -4.08 5.38
C ILE A 221 21.38 -3.67 6.50
N GLN A 222 22.42 -2.90 6.16
CA GLN A 222 23.39 -2.44 7.14
C GLN A 222 22.73 -1.55 8.20
N ARG A 223 21.91 -0.58 7.76
CA ARG A 223 21.15 0.28 8.66
C ARG A 223 20.14 -0.51 9.51
N ALA A 224 19.41 -1.45 8.91
CA ALA A 224 18.48 -2.32 9.62
C ALA A 224 19.16 -3.15 10.71
N LYS A 225 20.41 -3.59 10.52
CA LYS A 225 21.18 -4.29 11.57
C LYS A 225 21.57 -3.36 12.71
N GLU A 226 21.97 -2.13 12.41
CA GLU A 226 22.42 -1.15 13.42
C GLU A 226 21.29 -0.76 14.39
N VAL A 227 20.07 -0.63 13.89
CA VAL A 227 18.92 -0.24 14.72
C VAL A 227 18.37 -1.37 15.60
N LYS A 228 18.82 -2.62 15.41
CA LYS A 228 18.42 -3.80 16.18
C LYS A 228 16.89 -3.89 16.36
N PRO A 229 16.14 -4.12 15.28
CA PRO A 229 14.71 -3.93 15.28
C PRO A 229 13.99 -4.92 16.19
N LEU A 230 12.91 -4.46 16.81
CA LEU A 230 11.96 -5.29 17.55
C LEU A 230 11.31 -6.34 16.63
N ALA A 231 10.98 -5.92 15.40
CA ALA A 231 10.41 -6.78 14.37
C ALA A 231 10.96 -6.42 12.99
N LEU A 232 11.20 -7.45 12.17
CA LEU A 232 11.52 -7.33 10.75
C LEU A 232 10.41 -7.99 9.93
N ILE A 233 9.73 -7.19 9.12
CA ILE A 233 8.76 -7.64 8.12
C ILE A 233 9.50 -7.67 6.79
N THR A 234 9.75 -8.88 6.27
CA THR A 234 10.49 -9.08 5.03
C THR A 234 9.69 -9.89 4.02
N GLU A 235 9.88 -9.59 2.74
CA GLU A 235 9.40 -10.47 1.69
C GLU A 235 10.06 -11.87 1.77
N GLY A 236 9.40 -12.87 1.19
CA GLY A 236 9.84 -14.26 1.17
C GLY A 236 9.52 -14.97 -0.14
N THR A 237 9.38 -14.23 -1.25
CA THR A 237 8.82 -14.74 -2.52
C THR A 237 9.60 -15.90 -3.13
N ARG A 238 10.89 -16.05 -2.77
CA ARG A 238 11.78 -17.11 -3.28
C ARG A 238 12.30 -18.06 -2.21
N ILE A 239 11.68 -18.10 -1.02
CA ILE A 239 12.20 -18.91 0.11
C ILE A 239 12.19 -20.42 -0.16
N ASP A 240 11.24 -20.88 -0.99
CA ASP A 240 11.03 -22.30 -1.31
C ASP A 240 11.67 -22.72 -2.65
N ARG A 241 12.45 -21.83 -3.28
CA ARG A 241 13.19 -22.16 -4.49
C ARG A 241 14.57 -22.66 -4.09
N GLU A 242 14.81 -23.97 -4.23
CA GLU A 242 16.19 -24.49 -4.28
C GLU A 242 16.98 -23.64 -5.28
N LYS A 243 18.19 -23.21 -4.89
CA LYS A 243 19.07 -22.38 -5.71
C LYS A 243 19.26 -23.03 -7.10
N ARG A 244 18.47 -22.61 -8.07
CA ARG A 244 18.94 -22.59 -9.46
C ARG A 244 19.77 -21.32 -9.60
N THR A 245 21.07 -21.45 -9.36
CA THR A 245 22.05 -20.52 -9.92
C THR A 245 21.85 -20.50 -11.42
N SER A 246 21.13 -19.51 -11.93
CA SER A 246 21.22 -19.11 -13.33
C SER A 246 22.26 -18.01 -13.42
N GLN A 247 23.33 -18.36 -14.15
CA GLN A 247 24.45 -17.52 -14.56
C GLN A 247 24.01 -16.24 -15.26
#